data_AF-A0A562ESD0-F1
#
_entry.id   AF-A0A562ESD0-F1
#
_cell.length_a   1.000
_cell.length_b   1.000
_cell.length_c   1.000
_cell.angle_alpha   90.00
_cell.angle_beta   90.00
_cell.angle_gamma   90.00
#
_symmetry.space_group_name_H-M   'P 1'
#
loop_
_entity.id
_entity.type
_entity.pdbx_description
1 polymer ?
#
loop_
_entity_poly.entity_id
_entity_poly.type
_entity_poly.pdbx_seq_one_letter_code
_entity_poly.pdbx_strand_id
1 'polypeptide(L)'
;MPSTAPGRPRDPRIDNDVLTATREMLRSHGWDGLSLRAVAARAGVGRAALTRRWPTKAHLVLDALLGSAPDLTPYDGIDRKGWIEWVVTGSIELFSRPEVRAALPGLLAALRDHEDLRNTLWRTFSGPSTALFADGDGSDVEIDAKAVLVMAAGSALFAGLIAAEDDTPALRARILELLSTVA
;
A
#
# COMPACT_ATOMS: atom_id res chain seq x y z
N MET A 1 5.05 -41.50 16.46
CA MET A 1 5.79 -40.26 16.08
C MET A 1 5.17 -39.12 16.87
N PRO A 2 5.88 -38.45 17.80
CA PRO A 2 5.34 -37.25 18.42
C PRO A 2 5.34 -36.11 17.40
N SER A 3 4.14 -35.62 17.10
CA SER A 3 3.87 -34.48 16.22
C SER A 3 4.49 -33.22 16.82
N THR A 4 5.39 -32.57 16.08
CA THR A 4 5.87 -31.21 16.38
C THR A 4 4.69 -30.26 16.41
N ALA A 5 4.38 -29.73 17.60
CA ALA A 5 3.34 -28.74 17.80
C ALA A 5 3.55 -27.54 16.85
N PRO A 6 2.47 -26.94 16.30
CA PRO A 6 2.56 -25.69 15.58
C PRO A 6 3.18 -24.64 16.50
N GLY A 7 4.23 -23.95 16.04
CA GLY A 7 4.93 -22.92 16.83
C GLY A 7 3.96 -21.91 17.42
N ARG A 8 4.26 -21.44 18.64
CA ARG A 8 3.47 -20.48 19.42
C ARG A 8 2.87 -19.37 18.53
N PRO A 9 1.58 -19.06 18.65
CA PRO A 9 0.92 -17.99 17.90
C PRO A 9 1.75 -16.71 17.94
N ARG A 10 1.86 -16.06 16.77
CA ARG A 10 2.60 -14.82 16.56
C ARG A 10 2.11 -13.76 17.54
N ASP A 11 3.01 -13.07 18.24
CA ASP A 11 2.62 -11.92 19.07
C ASP A 11 2.43 -10.69 18.15
N PRO A 12 1.19 -10.19 17.97
CA PRO A 12 0.89 -9.06 17.10
C PRO A 12 1.37 -7.72 17.67
N ARG A 13 1.69 -7.65 18.98
CA ARG A 13 2.19 -6.42 19.61
C ARG A 13 3.60 -6.08 19.14
N ILE A 14 4.45 -7.11 19.02
CA ILE A 14 5.82 -6.99 18.50
C ILE A 14 5.81 -6.45 17.07
N ASP A 15 4.83 -6.86 16.27
CA ASP A 15 4.70 -6.37 14.90
C ASP A 15 4.31 -4.89 14.90
N ASN A 16 3.31 -4.50 15.69
CA ASN A 16 2.89 -3.10 15.77
C ASN A 16 4.04 -2.16 16.19
N ASP A 17 4.82 -2.53 17.20
CA ASP A 17 5.95 -1.72 17.67
C ASP A 17 7.01 -1.52 16.57
N VAL A 18 7.33 -2.60 15.83
CA VAL A 18 8.28 -2.56 14.72
C VAL A 18 7.77 -1.72 13.55
N LEU A 19 6.50 -1.90 13.16
CA LEU A 19 5.90 -1.14 12.05
C LEU A 19 5.78 0.34 12.42
N THR A 20 5.41 0.67 13.66
CA THR A 20 5.35 2.05 14.16
C THR A 20 6.73 2.70 14.17
N ALA A 21 7.75 2.03 14.71
CA ALA A 21 9.13 2.52 14.68
C ALA A 21 9.63 2.75 13.24
N THR A 22 9.23 1.88 12.30
CA THR A 22 9.57 2.02 10.88
C THR A 22 8.97 3.29 10.29
N ARG A 23 7.67 3.55 10.49
CA ARG A 23 6.99 4.77 10.00
C ARG A 23 7.63 6.04 10.55
N GLU A 24 7.91 6.08 11.85
CA GLU A 24 8.59 7.22 12.48
C GLU A 24 9.98 7.46 11.88
N MET A 25 10.76 6.39 11.69
CA MET A 25 12.10 6.51 11.12
C MET A 25 12.06 6.99 9.67
N LEU A 26 11.09 6.55 8.87
CA LEU A 26 10.88 7.02 7.50
C LEU A 26 10.57 8.52 7.48
N ARG A 27 9.69 9.00 8.37
CA ARG A 27 9.39 10.44 8.48
C ARG A 27 10.62 11.27 8.81
N SER A 28 11.47 10.79 9.72
CA SER A 28 12.61 11.57 10.21
C SER A 28 13.88 11.45 9.36
N HIS A 29 14.12 10.31 8.73
CA HIS A 29 15.40 10.01 8.07
C HIS A 29 15.25 9.53 6.61
N GLY A 30 14.01 9.44 6.11
CA GLY A 30 13.71 8.95 4.78
C GLY A 30 14.04 7.47 4.59
N TRP A 31 13.92 7.03 3.33
CA TRP A 31 14.33 5.68 2.95
C TRP A 31 15.79 5.43 3.34
N ASP A 32 16.76 6.22 2.87
CA ASP A 32 18.20 5.91 3.00
C ASP A 32 18.69 5.83 4.45
N GLY A 33 18.12 6.63 5.36
CA GLY A 33 18.44 6.57 6.78
C GLY A 33 17.87 5.35 7.52
N LEU A 34 16.99 4.57 6.89
CA LEU A 34 16.37 3.40 7.49
C LEU A 34 17.17 2.11 7.25
N SER A 35 17.42 1.36 8.33
CA SER A 35 18.00 0.02 8.27
C SER A 35 17.32 -0.95 9.24
N LEU A 36 17.26 -2.24 8.90
CA LEU A 36 16.69 -3.29 9.77
C LEU A 36 17.33 -3.30 11.17
N ARG A 37 18.63 -2.98 11.26
CA ARG A 37 19.35 -2.90 12.54
C ARG A 37 18.85 -1.74 13.41
N ALA A 38 18.68 -0.56 12.80
CA ALA A 38 18.23 0.63 13.51
C ALA A 38 16.78 0.49 13.96
N VAL A 39 15.91 -0.08 13.11
CA VAL A 39 14.52 -0.39 13.50
C VAL A 39 14.48 -1.40 14.64
N ALA A 40 15.25 -2.49 14.55
CA ALA A 40 15.31 -3.49 15.62
C ALA A 40 15.69 -2.88 16.97
N ALA A 41 16.73 -2.02 16.97
CA ALA A 41 17.17 -1.31 18.17
C ALA A 41 16.08 -0.36 18.70
N ARG A 42 15.40 0.39 17.82
CA ARG A 42 14.35 1.33 18.23
C ARG A 42 13.10 0.63 18.77
N ALA A 43 12.71 -0.50 18.18
CA ALA A 43 11.55 -1.28 18.61
C ALA A 43 11.85 -2.25 19.77
N GLY A 44 13.10 -2.31 20.26
CA GLY A 44 13.48 -3.19 21.36
C GLY A 44 13.44 -4.69 21.01
N VAL A 45 13.55 -5.04 19.72
CA VAL A 45 13.49 -6.42 19.24
C VAL A 45 14.86 -6.93 18.78
N GLY A 46 15.11 -8.23 18.92
CA GLY A 46 16.32 -8.84 18.41
C GLY A 46 16.39 -8.82 16.88
N ARG A 47 17.55 -8.47 16.30
CA ARG A 47 17.75 -8.42 14.85
C ARG A 47 17.35 -9.71 14.15
N ALA A 48 17.72 -10.87 14.70
CA ALA A 48 17.39 -12.18 14.14
C ALA A 48 15.87 -12.43 14.11
N ALA A 49 15.13 -11.93 15.11
CA ALA A 49 13.67 -12.03 15.14
C ALA A 49 13.03 -11.14 14.07
N LEU A 50 13.57 -9.93 13.87
CA LEU A 50 13.11 -9.00 12.84
C LEU A 50 13.38 -9.55 11.43
N THR A 51 14.60 -10.00 11.12
CA THR A 51 14.96 -10.52 9.79
C THR A 51 14.23 -11.82 9.43
N ARG A 52 13.79 -12.59 10.42
CA ARG A 52 12.94 -13.77 10.18
C ARG A 52 11.53 -13.40 9.70
N ARG A 53 11.02 -12.24 10.12
CA ARG A 53 9.70 -11.73 9.74
C ARG A 53 9.76 -10.92 8.46
N TRP A 54 10.72 -10.01 8.35
CA TRP A 54 10.97 -9.18 7.18
C TRP A 54 12.38 -9.44 6.65
N PRO A 55 12.52 -10.28 5.60
CA PRO A 55 13.81 -10.65 5.04
C PRO A 55 14.63 -9.44 4.55
N THR A 56 13.96 -8.41 4.04
CA THR A 56 14.61 -7.20 3.52
C THR A 56 13.99 -5.92 4.08
N LYS A 57 14.71 -4.81 3.92
CA LYS A 57 14.19 -3.45 4.20
C LYS A 57 12.89 -3.16 3.45
N ALA A 58 12.81 -3.59 2.18
CA ALA A 58 11.61 -3.38 1.36
C ALA A 58 10.40 -4.15 1.91
N HIS A 59 10.59 -5.38 2.40
CA HIS A 59 9.52 -6.13 3.07
C HIS A 59 8.99 -5.38 4.29
N LEU A 60 9.89 -4.92 5.16
CA LEU A 60 9.52 -4.19 6.38
C LEU A 60 8.79 -2.89 6.06
N VAL A 61 9.35 -2.11 5.13
CA VAL A 61 8.75 -0.82 4.74
C VAL A 61 7.40 -1.04 4.11
N LEU A 62 7.26 -2.00 3.18
CA LEU A 62 5.98 -2.26 2.53
C LEU A 62 4.90 -2.62 3.56
N ASP A 63 5.20 -3.51 4.50
CA ASP A 63 4.27 -3.91 5.55
C ASP A 63 3.95 -2.74 6.50
N ALA A 64 4.93 -1.89 6.81
CA ALA A 64 4.70 -0.68 7.60
C ALA A 64 3.77 0.29 6.88
N LEU A 65 3.88 0.46 5.57
CA LEU A 65 3.01 1.36 4.81
C LEU A 65 1.61 0.75 4.59
N LEU A 66 1.53 -0.55 4.24
CA LEU A 66 0.27 -1.26 3.97
C LEU A 66 -0.54 -1.55 5.23
N GLY A 67 0.09 -1.78 6.38
CA GLY A 67 -0.61 -1.93 7.66
C GLY A 67 -1.37 -0.68 8.10
N SER A 68 -1.25 0.43 7.37
CA SER A 68 -2.09 1.62 7.53
C SER A 68 -2.85 1.98 6.25
N ALA A 69 -2.65 1.25 5.14
CA ALA A 69 -3.35 1.56 3.90
C ALA A 69 -4.86 1.38 4.09
N PRO A 70 -5.68 2.20 3.44
CA PRO A 70 -7.10 1.94 3.39
C PRO A 70 -7.33 0.56 2.75
N ASP A 71 -8.16 -0.27 3.39
CA ASP A 71 -8.76 -1.42 2.71
C ASP A 71 -9.48 -0.86 1.48
N LEU A 72 -9.26 -1.42 0.28
CA LEU A 72 -9.91 -0.98 -0.95
C LEU A 72 -10.93 -2.03 -1.47
N THR A 73 -11.29 -2.99 -0.62
CA THR A 73 -12.30 -4.01 -0.89
C THR A 73 -13.71 -3.40 -0.86
N PRO A 74 -14.54 -3.56 -1.92
CA PRO A 74 -15.93 -3.16 -1.88
C PRO A 74 -16.67 -3.66 -0.63
N TYR A 75 -17.47 -2.80 -0.01
CA TYR A 75 -18.36 -3.16 1.09
C TYR A 75 -19.82 -3.18 0.64
N ASP A 76 -20.68 -3.87 1.41
CA ASP A 76 -22.09 -4.05 1.05
C ASP A 76 -22.81 -2.71 0.82
N GLY A 77 -23.47 -2.60 -0.34
CA GLY A 77 -24.25 -1.42 -0.72
C GLY A 77 -23.45 -0.27 -1.34
N ILE A 78 -22.14 -0.42 -1.55
CA ILE A 78 -21.37 0.53 -2.37
C ILE A 78 -21.73 0.34 -3.85
N ASP A 79 -22.04 1.42 -4.56
CA ASP A 79 -22.20 1.39 -6.01
C ASP A 79 -20.84 1.61 -6.71
N ARG A 80 -20.81 1.40 -8.03
CA ARG A 80 -19.57 1.55 -8.83
C ARG A 80 -18.95 2.94 -8.67
N LYS A 81 -19.76 3.99 -8.72
CA LYS A 81 -19.30 5.37 -8.59
C LYS A 81 -18.69 5.63 -7.22
N GLY A 82 -19.36 5.22 -6.16
CA GLY A 82 -18.88 5.34 -4.78
C GLY A 82 -17.58 4.57 -4.56
N TRP A 83 -17.42 3.40 -5.18
CA TRP A 83 -16.15 2.66 -5.12
C TRP A 83 -15.01 3.39 -5.83
N ILE A 84 -15.24 3.98 -7.01
CA ILE A 84 -14.24 4.80 -7.71
C ILE A 84 -13.85 6.01 -6.85
N GLU A 85 -14.83 6.72 -6.30
CA GLU A 85 -14.60 7.85 -5.38
C GLU A 85 -13.74 7.45 -4.19
N TRP A 86 -14.03 6.29 -3.61
CA TRP A 86 -13.30 5.75 -2.49
C TRP A 86 -11.86 5.34 -2.84
N VAL A 87 -11.65 4.64 -3.96
CA VAL A 87 -10.32 4.24 -4.43
C VAL A 87 -9.44 5.44 -4.75
N VAL A 88 -9.98 6.45 -5.43
CA VAL A 88 -9.25 7.68 -5.77
C VAL A 88 -8.88 8.45 -4.51
N THR A 89 -9.84 8.65 -3.60
CA THR A 89 -9.61 9.38 -2.34
C THR A 89 -8.61 8.64 -1.44
N GLY A 90 -8.76 7.31 -1.31
CA GLY A 90 -7.86 6.47 -0.53
C GLY A 90 -6.44 6.43 -1.09
N SER A 91 -6.29 6.40 -2.42
CA SER A 91 -4.98 6.50 -3.08
C SER A 91 -4.32 7.84 -2.80
N ILE A 92 -5.06 8.94 -2.98
CA ILE A 92 -4.62 10.30 -2.68
C ILE A 92 -4.15 10.42 -1.22
N GLU A 93 -4.96 9.95 -0.27
CA GLU A 93 -4.63 10.00 1.15
C GLU A 93 -3.36 9.21 1.43
N LEU A 94 -3.29 7.96 0.96
CA LEU A 94 -2.12 7.08 1.16
C LEU A 94 -0.84 7.73 0.65
N PHE A 95 -0.82 8.22 -0.59
CA PHE A 95 0.37 8.83 -1.19
C PHE A 95 0.71 10.21 -0.62
N SER A 96 -0.23 10.89 0.04
CA SER A 96 0.03 12.15 0.74
C SER A 96 0.80 11.98 2.06
N ARG A 97 0.77 10.78 2.66
CA ARG A 97 1.36 10.52 3.98
C ARG A 97 2.88 10.73 3.97
N PRO A 98 3.45 11.45 4.98
CA PRO A 98 4.88 11.77 4.99
C PRO A 98 5.79 10.54 4.91
N GLU A 99 5.50 9.48 5.67
CA GLU A 99 6.28 8.23 5.61
C GLU A 99 6.20 7.52 4.25
N VAL A 100 5.07 7.60 3.55
CA VAL A 100 4.91 7.02 2.21
C VAL A 100 5.75 7.81 1.23
N ARG A 101 5.62 9.14 1.21
CA ARG A 101 6.42 10.03 0.35
C ARG A 101 7.93 9.83 0.56
N ALA A 102 8.35 9.69 1.81
CA ALA A 102 9.75 9.51 2.18
C ALA A 102 10.32 8.12 1.78
N ALA A 103 9.46 7.09 1.72
CA ALA A 103 9.83 5.73 1.34
C ALA A 103 9.77 5.49 -0.17
N LEU A 104 8.86 6.18 -0.87
CA LEU A 104 8.37 5.78 -2.19
C LEU A 104 9.47 5.65 -3.27
N PRO A 105 10.41 6.60 -3.44
CA PRO A 105 11.45 6.47 -4.47
C PRO A 105 12.31 5.22 -4.28
N GLY A 106 12.75 4.99 -3.03
CA GLY A 106 13.57 3.83 -2.68
C GLY A 106 12.79 2.51 -2.76
N LEU A 107 11.50 2.54 -2.41
CA LEU A 107 10.62 1.39 -2.53
C LEU A 107 10.39 1.01 -3.99
N LEU A 108 10.12 1.97 -4.89
CA LEU A 108 9.98 1.72 -6.32
C LEU A 108 11.25 1.09 -6.91
N ALA A 109 12.42 1.61 -6.53
CA ALA A 109 13.69 1.03 -6.93
C ALA A 109 13.85 -0.42 -6.42
N ALA A 110 13.49 -0.68 -5.17
CA ALA A 110 13.57 -2.03 -4.58
C ALA A 110 12.56 -3.01 -5.20
N LEU A 111 11.36 -2.54 -5.53
CA LEU A 111 10.32 -3.36 -6.14
C LEU A 111 10.74 -3.93 -7.50
N ARG A 112 11.65 -3.29 -8.24
CA ARG A 112 12.20 -3.83 -9.49
C ARG A 112 12.85 -5.20 -9.29
N ASP A 113 13.54 -5.38 -8.18
CA ASP A 113 14.37 -6.56 -7.91
C ASP A 113 13.65 -7.59 -6.99
N HIS A 114 12.43 -7.29 -6.56
CA HIS A 114 11.60 -8.11 -5.66
C HIS A 114 10.22 -8.41 -6.25
N GLU A 115 10.12 -9.45 -7.09
CA GLU A 115 8.88 -9.88 -7.72
C GLU A 115 7.81 -10.32 -6.72
N ASP A 116 8.22 -10.99 -5.66
CA ASP A 116 7.37 -11.42 -4.55
C ASP A 116 6.64 -10.24 -3.89
N LEU A 117 7.34 -9.12 -3.69
CA LEU A 117 6.76 -7.89 -3.16
C LEU A 117 5.77 -7.26 -4.14
N ARG A 118 6.11 -7.19 -5.44
CA ARG A 118 5.19 -6.68 -6.47
C ARG A 118 3.90 -7.50 -6.54
N ASN A 119 4.04 -8.83 -6.53
CA ASN A 119 2.90 -9.74 -6.60
C ASN A 119 2.01 -9.68 -5.36
N THR A 120 2.62 -9.50 -4.19
CA THR A 120 1.88 -9.35 -2.92
C THR A 120 1.15 -8.02 -2.89
N LEU A 121 1.83 -6.93 -3.25
CA LEU A 121 1.25 -5.60 -3.37
C LEU A 121 0.05 -5.58 -4.30
N TRP A 122 0.21 -6.15 -5.50
CA TRP A 122 -0.87 -6.22 -6.48
C TRP A 122 -2.05 -7.03 -5.96
N ARG A 123 -1.82 -8.23 -5.40
CA ARG A 123 -2.88 -9.06 -4.81
C ARG A 123 -3.65 -8.35 -3.69
N THR A 124 -2.99 -7.55 -2.86
CA THR A 124 -3.63 -6.79 -1.79
C THR A 124 -4.56 -5.70 -2.34
N PHE A 125 -4.19 -5.04 -3.43
CA PHE A 125 -4.98 -3.94 -4.02
C PHE A 125 -6.02 -4.39 -5.04
N SER A 126 -5.74 -5.45 -5.80
CA SER A 126 -6.61 -5.96 -6.88
C SER A 126 -7.57 -7.05 -6.39
N GLY A 127 -8.12 -6.91 -5.18
CA GLY A 127 -9.12 -7.81 -4.61
C GLY A 127 -10.40 -7.90 -5.47
N PRO A 128 -11.47 -8.57 -5.00
CA PRO A 128 -12.66 -8.80 -5.82
C PRO A 128 -13.51 -7.53 -5.98
N SER A 129 -13.09 -6.64 -6.86
CA SER A 129 -13.85 -5.46 -7.31
C SER A 129 -14.71 -5.75 -8.55
N THR A 130 -14.62 -6.95 -9.12
CA THR A 130 -15.34 -7.34 -10.35
C THR A 130 -16.86 -7.32 -10.19
N ALA A 131 -17.39 -7.59 -8.99
CA ALA A 131 -18.83 -7.63 -8.74
C ALA A 131 -19.53 -6.27 -8.96
N LEU A 132 -18.81 -5.15 -8.78
CA LEU A 132 -19.36 -3.80 -8.93
C LEU A 132 -19.47 -3.32 -10.37
N PHE A 133 -18.84 -4.05 -11.30
CA PHE A 133 -18.79 -3.70 -12.72
C PHE A 133 -19.71 -4.63 -13.56
N ALA A 134 -20.51 -5.48 -12.90
CA ALA A 134 -21.25 -6.59 -13.50
C ALA A 134 -22.35 -6.22 -14.51
N ASP A 135 -22.62 -4.93 -14.72
CA ASP A 135 -23.53 -4.45 -15.77
C ASP A 135 -22.86 -4.44 -17.17
N GLY A 136 -21.56 -4.75 -17.28
CA GLY A 136 -20.79 -4.86 -18.53
C GLY A 136 -20.62 -6.31 -19.03
N ASP A 137 -20.34 -6.48 -20.32
CA ASP A 137 -20.09 -7.80 -20.93
C ASP A 137 -18.82 -8.45 -20.33
N GLY A 138 -18.90 -9.75 -20.05
CA GLY A 138 -18.20 -10.45 -18.95
C GLY A 138 -16.67 -10.62 -19.02
N SER A 139 -15.96 -9.91 -19.90
CA SER A 139 -14.48 -9.87 -19.95
C SER A 139 -13.87 -8.50 -19.66
N ASP A 140 -14.61 -7.41 -19.87
CA ASP A 140 -14.07 -6.04 -19.74
C ASP A 140 -14.16 -5.53 -18.29
N VAL A 141 -15.16 -6.01 -17.54
CA VAL A 141 -15.47 -5.71 -16.14
C VAL A 141 -14.25 -5.79 -15.19
N GLU A 142 -13.48 -6.88 -15.25
CA GLU A 142 -12.31 -7.07 -14.39
C GLU A 142 -11.14 -6.19 -14.83
N ILE A 143 -11.01 -5.95 -16.13
CA ILE A 143 -9.98 -5.10 -16.71
C ILE A 143 -10.25 -3.64 -16.32
N ASP A 144 -11.50 -3.19 -16.37
CA ASP A 144 -11.91 -1.83 -16.01
C ASP A 144 -11.66 -1.55 -14.53
N ALA A 145 -12.04 -2.47 -13.63
CA ALA A 145 -11.75 -2.33 -12.21
C ALA A 145 -10.24 -2.21 -11.94
N LYS A 146 -9.42 -3.04 -12.60
CA LYS A 146 -7.95 -2.98 -12.50
C LYS A 146 -7.41 -1.68 -13.10
N ALA A 147 -7.96 -1.21 -14.22
CA ALA A 147 -7.57 0.04 -14.84
C ALA A 147 -7.84 1.23 -13.92
N VAL A 148 -9.01 1.29 -13.28
CA VAL A 148 -9.35 2.31 -12.28
C VAL A 148 -8.35 2.30 -11.13
N LEU A 149 -8.03 1.12 -10.57
CA LEU A 149 -7.04 1.00 -9.49
C LEU A 149 -5.66 1.52 -9.91
N VAL A 150 -5.18 1.13 -11.10
CA VAL A 150 -3.89 1.59 -11.64
C VAL A 150 -3.90 3.09 -11.90
N MET A 151 -4.97 3.64 -12.48
CA MET A 151 -5.07 5.07 -12.76
C MET A 151 -5.18 5.90 -11.48
N ALA A 152 -5.96 5.47 -10.49
CA ALA A 152 -6.08 6.13 -9.20
C ALA A 152 -4.75 6.13 -8.44
N ALA A 153 -4.09 4.98 -8.33
CA ALA A 153 -2.79 4.87 -7.68
C ALA A 153 -1.70 5.64 -8.45
N GLY A 154 -1.68 5.52 -9.77
CA GLY A 154 -0.70 6.17 -10.63
C GLY A 154 -0.82 7.69 -10.64
N SER A 155 -2.06 8.22 -10.71
CA SER A 155 -2.30 9.66 -10.64
C SER A 155 -1.96 10.23 -9.26
N ALA A 156 -2.34 9.55 -8.18
CA ALA A 156 -2.00 9.96 -6.81
C ALA A 156 -0.47 9.94 -6.58
N LEU A 157 0.22 8.91 -7.06
CA LEU A 157 1.68 8.82 -7.02
C LEU A 157 2.32 9.96 -7.82
N PHE A 158 1.86 10.19 -9.04
CA PHE A 158 2.45 11.21 -9.93
C PHE A 158 2.23 12.62 -9.38
N ALA A 159 1.00 12.93 -8.93
CA ALA A 159 0.68 14.21 -8.30
C ALA A 159 1.52 14.43 -7.03
N GLY A 160 1.62 13.42 -6.16
CA GLY A 160 2.34 13.56 -4.89
C GLY A 160 3.86 13.63 -5.03
N LEU A 161 4.44 13.03 -6.08
CA LEU A 161 5.88 12.88 -6.24
C LEU A 161 6.47 13.81 -7.31
N ILE A 162 5.81 13.97 -8.45
CA ILE A 162 6.34 14.67 -9.63
C ILE A 162 5.65 16.02 -9.81
N ALA A 163 4.32 16.05 -9.86
CA ALA A 163 3.52 17.26 -10.03
C ALA A 163 3.14 17.89 -8.67
N ALA A 164 4.06 17.86 -7.70
CA ALA A 164 3.77 18.24 -6.31
C ALA A 164 3.35 19.71 -6.14
N GLU A 165 3.81 20.60 -7.03
CA GLU A 165 3.42 22.02 -7.03
C GLU A 165 1.99 22.24 -7.56
N ASP A 166 1.52 21.34 -8.41
CA ASP A 166 0.19 21.38 -9.03
C ASP A 166 -0.86 20.54 -8.29
N ASP A 167 -0.45 19.82 -7.24
CA ASP A 167 -1.27 18.89 -6.44
C ASP A 167 -2.29 19.63 -5.56
N THR A 168 -3.28 20.23 -6.21
CA THR A 168 -4.33 21.06 -5.63
C THR A 168 -5.64 20.29 -5.45
N PRO A 169 -6.53 20.71 -4.52
CA PRO A 169 -7.86 20.12 -4.40
C PRO A 169 -8.66 20.13 -5.71
N ALA A 170 -8.49 21.17 -6.53
CA ALA A 170 -9.14 21.30 -7.83
C ALA A 170 -8.65 20.24 -8.83
N LEU A 171 -7.34 20.00 -8.91
CA LEU A 171 -6.78 18.94 -9.74
C LEU A 171 -7.25 17.56 -9.30
N ARG A 172 -7.24 17.28 -7.99
CA ARG A 172 -7.73 16.02 -7.41
C ARG A 172 -9.20 15.78 -7.73
N ALA A 173 -10.05 16.81 -7.58
CA ALA A 173 -11.47 16.73 -7.94
C ALA A 173 -11.67 16.44 -9.44
N ARG A 174 -10.84 17.03 -10.31
CA ARG A 174 -10.92 16.79 -11.75
C ARG A 174 -10.45 15.38 -12.13
N ILE A 175 -9.41 14.84 -11.49
CA ILE A 175 -8.98 13.45 -11.66
C ILE A 175 -10.12 12.50 -11.30
N LEU A 176 -10.78 12.75 -10.16
CA LEU A 176 -11.91 11.94 -9.73
C LEU A 176 -13.04 11.95 -10.76
N GLU A 177 -13.45 13.13 -11.21
CA GLU A 177 -14.51 13.27 -12.22
C GLU A 177 -14.19 12.50 -13.51
N LEU A 178 -12.96 12.60 -14.00
CA LEU A 178 -12.52 11.88 -15.21
C LEU A 178 -12.58 10.36 -15.00
N LEU A 179 -12.09 9.85 -13.86
CA LEU A 179 -12.11 8.42 -13.56
C LEU A 179 -13.52 7.87 -13.34
N SER A 180 -14.45 8.68 -12.83
CA SER A 180 -15.86 8.32 -12.71
C SER A 180 -16.62 8.34 -14.04
N THR A 181 -16.15 9.08 -15.05
CA THR A 181 -16.80 9.12 -16.38
C THR A 181 -16.36 8.01 -17.34
N VAL A 182 -15.19 7.41 -17.11
CA VAL A 182 -14.61 6.34 -17.96
C VAL A 182 -15.11 4.94 -17.57
N ALA A 183 -15.76 4.81 -16.41
CA ALA A 183 -16.28 3.55 -15.86
C ALA A 183 -17.80 3.48 -15.94
#